data_AF-A0A1I0TTB6-F1
#
_entry.id   AF-A0A1I0TTB6-F1
#
_cell.length_a   1.000
_cell.length_b   1.000
_cell.length_c   1.000
_cell.angle_alpha   90.00
_cell.angle_beta   90.00
_cell.angle_gamma   90.00
#
_symmetry.space_group_name_H-M   'P 1'
#
loop_
_entity.id
_entity.type
_entity.pdbx_description
1 polymer ?
#
loop_
_entity_poly.entity_id
_entity_poly.type
_entity_poly.pdbx_seq_one_letter_code
_entity_poly.pdbx_strand_id
1 'polypeptide(L)'
;MKKYIIPTVLFLLPFFASAQLPATRVINFTLRTVEDGLILVPPKGKYNPVTDSLDKVLKKSPKDTTALLYRSLLYYSYNQMLAAPAQRTKGTLENLTIAKDMIELAIKEKILDSRAKLLRAQIYSELCFRFSGDESWMFSATQIASRKKLFNTYKLAANKYYDELGIADKNHAYEYSKKKVNYNYPL
;
A
#
# COMPACT_ATOMS: atom_id res chain seq x y z
N MET A 1 -41.50 52.21 25.80
CA MET A 1 -41.03 50.82 25.63
C MET A 1 -39.98 50.79 24.52
N LYS A 2 -38.69 50.56 24.84
CA LYS A 2 -37.60 50.52 23.86
C LYS A 2 -37.47 49.11 23.30
N LYS A 3 -37.63 48.94 21.98
CA LYS A 3 -37.40 47.67 21.27
C LYS A 3 -35.93 47.60 20.87
N TYR A 4 -35.20 46.63 21.41
CA TYR A 4 -33.84 46.32 20.97
C TYR A 4 -33.91 45.29 19.83
N ILE A 5 -33.41 45.68 18.66
CA ILE A 5 -33.21 44.77 17.53
C ILE A 5 -31.82 44.15 17.72
N ILE A 6 -31.79 42.85 18.02
CA ILE A 6 -30.54 42.08 18.11
C ILE A 6 -30.15 41.69 16.68
N PRO A 7 -28.98 42.06 16.15
CA PRO A 7 -28.54 41.58 14.86
C PRO A 7 -27.97 40.17 15.03
N THR A 8 -28.62 39.19 14.42
CA THR A 8 -28.12 37.82 14.31
C THR A 8 -26.97 37.81 13.31
N VAL A 9 -25.72 37.81 13.79
CA VAL A 9 -24.55 37.61 12.93
C VAL A 9 -24.47 36.12 12.57
N LEU A 10 -24.86 35.80 11.34
CA LEU A 10 -24.75 34.45 10.78
C LEU A 10 -23.27 34.20 10.42
N PHE A 11 -22.54 33.54 11.31
CA PHE A 11 -21.17 33.07 11.03
C PHE A 11 -21.23 31.91 10.02
N LEU A 12 -21.07 32.23 8.73
CA LEU A 12 -20.79 31.24 7.70
C LEU A 12 -19.34 30.75 7.88
N LEU A 13 -19.15 29.70 8.67
CA LEU A 13 -17.86 29.01 8.71
C LEU A 13 -17.64 28.31 7.37
N PRO A 14 -16.54 28.59 6.64
CA PRO A 14 -16.20 27.81 5.46
C PRO A 14 -15.88 26.38 5.90
N PHE A 15 -16.69 25.42 5.47
CA PHE A 15 -16.39 23.99 5.56
C PHE A 15 -15.19 23.70 4.64
N PHE A 16 -13.98 23.89 5.15
CA PHE A 16 -12.81 23.28 4.55
C PHE A 16 -12.88 21.79 4.86
N ALA A 17 -13.41 21.00 3.91
CA ALA A 17 -13.32 19.55 3.97
C ALA A 17 -11.83 19.17 3.87
N SER A 18 -11.15 19.05 5.00
CA SER A 18 -9.82 18.46 5.07
C SER A 18 -9.96 16.98 4.75
N ALA A 19 -9.32 16.53 3.67
CA ALA A 19 -9.25 15.11 3.36
C ALA A 19 -8.56 14.39 4.52
N GLN A 20 -9.32 13.62 5.31
CA GLN A 20 -8.78 12.85 6.42
C GLN A 20 -8.05 11.63 5.87
N LEU A 21 -6.90 11.29 6.46
CA LEU A 21 -6.18 10.07 6.10
C LEU A 21 -7.07 8.83 6.30
N PRO A 22 -6.95 7.80 5.46
CA PRO A 22 -7.72 6.58 5.60
C PRO A 22 -7.48 5.98 6.99
N ALA A 23 -8.55 5.61 7.69
CA ALA A 23 -8.41 4.72 8.84
C ALA A 23 -7.79 3.40 8.36
N THR A 24 -6.90 2.82 9.17
CA THR A 24 -6.21 1.57 8.82
C THR A 24 -6.25 0.58 9.97
N ARG A 25 -6.15 -0.70 9.66
CA ARG A 25 -6.06 -1.79 10.61
C ARG A 25 -5.17 -2.90 10.08
N VAL A 26 -4.62 -3.70 10.98
CA VAL A 26 -3.93 -4.94 10.64
C VAL A 26 -4.88 -6.09 10.88
N ILE A 27 -5.25 -6.82 9.81
CA ILE A 27 -6.07 -8.03 9.90
C ILE A 27 -5.26 -9.17 9.32
N ASN A 28 -5.14 -10.27 10.06
CA ASN A 28 -4.36 -11.43 9.64
C ASN A 28 -2.97 -11.00 9.14
N PHE A 29 -2.28 -10.12 9.87
CA PHE A 29 -0.93 -9.63 9.53
C PHE A 29 -0.84 -9.02 8.13
N THR A 30 -1.84 -8.21 7.79
CA THR A 30 -1.93 -7.49 6.52
C THR A 30 -2.48 -6.12 6.84
N LEU A 31 -1.69 -5.07 6.56
CA LEU A 31 -2.15 -3.69 6.68
C LEU A 31 -3.18 -3.41 5.60
N ARG A 32 -4.32 -2.86 6.01
CA ARG A 32 -5.44 -2.51 5.14
C ARG A 32 -6.07 -1.19 5.59
N THR A 33 -6.73 -0.51 4.67
CA THR A 33 -7.71 0.53 4.99
C THR A 33 -8.95 -0.08 5.64
N VAL A 34 -9.64 0.70 6.46
CA VAL A 34 -10.93 0.31 7.05
C VAL A 34 -12.04 0.65 6.06
N GLU A 35 -12.77 -0.38 5.66
CA GLU A 35 -13.92 -0.28 4.78
C GLU A 35 -15.19 -0.73 5.50
N ASP A 36 -16.34 -0.28 4.99
CA ASP A 36 -17.64 -0.64 5.56
C ASP A 36 -18.01 -2.09 5.19
N GLY A 37 -18.66 -2.78 6.14
CA GLY A 37 -19.11 -4.16 5.96
C GLY A 37 -17.97 -5.17 5.78
N LEU A 38 -18.14 -6.10 4.84
CA LEU A 38 -17.18 -7.18 4.53
C LEU A 38 -16.16 -6.80 3.45
N ILE A 39 -16.09 -5.52 3.06
CA ILE A 39 -15.24 -5.06 1.97
C ILE A 39 -13.77 -5.11 2.40
N LEU A 40 -12.95 -5.79 1.58
CA LEU A 40 -11.51 -5.96 1.82
C LEU A 40 -10.62 -5.11 0.91
N VAL A 41 -11.20 -4.56 -0.16
CA VAL A 41 -10.57 -3.70 -1.17
C VAL A 41 -11.36 -2.40 -1.21
N PRO A 42 -10.72 -1.22 -1.12
CA PRO A 42 -11.45 0.04 -1.16
C PRO A 42 -12.30 0.16 -2.43
N PRO A 43 -13.54 0.67 -2.34
CA PRO A 43 -14.33 1.00 -3.51
C PRO A 43 -13.58 1.96 -4.45
N LYS A 44 -13.71 1.73 -5.76
CA LYS A 44 -13.05 2.56 -6.76
C LYS A 44 -13.41 4.03 -6.56
N GLY A 45 -12.39 4.88 -6.48
CA GLY A 45 -12.56 6.32 -6.35
C GLY A 45 -12.78 6.85 -4.93
N LYS A 46 -13.01 5.97 -3.93
CA LYS A 46 -13.28 6.38 -2.53
C LYS A 46 -12.21 7.33 -1.98
N TYR A 47 -10.95 7.04 -2.29
CA TYR A 47 -9.80 7.80 -1.80
C TYR A 47 -9.22 8.80 -2.81
N ASN A 48 -9.96 9.22 -3.85
CA ASN A 48 -9.49 10.23 -4.80
C ASN A 48 -9.12 11.56 -4.12
N PRO A 49 -9.96 12.17 -3.26
CA PRO A 49 -9.62 13.44 -2.61
C PRO A 49 -8.39 13.33 -1.70
N VAL A 50 -8.25 12.20 -1.01
CA VAL A 50 -7.09 11.88 -0.18
C VAL A 50 -5.84 11.75 -1.03
N THR A 51 -5.94 11.04 -2.16
CA THR A 51 -4.85 10.86 -3.12
C THR A 51 -4.35 12.22 -3.64
N ASP A 52 -5.26 13.08 -4.07
CA ASP A 52 -4.91 14.42 -4.56
C ASP A 52 -4.22 15.26 -3.48
N SER A 53 -4.68 15.14 -2.23
CA SER A 53 -4.05 15.82 -1.09
C SER A 53 -2.64 15.30 -0.81
N LEU A 54 -2.46 13.97 -0.78
CA LEU A 54 -1.16 13.32 -0.58
C LEU A 54 -0.18 13.70 -1.70
N ASP A 55 -0.63 13.72 -2.95
CA ASP A 55 0.20 14.08 -4.10
C ASP A 55 0.64 15.55 -4.04
N LYS A 56 -0.22 16.46 -3.56
CA LYS A 56 0.16 17.86 -3.28
C LYS A 56 1.21 17.97 -2.17
N VAL A 57 1.09 17.17 -1.11
CA VAL A 57 2.09 17.12 -0.02
C VAL A 57 3.42 16.61 -0.56
N LEU A 58 3.44 15.49 -1.27
CA LEU A 58 4.66 14.90 -1.83
C LEU A 58 5.33 15.80 -2.86
N LYS A 59 4.57 16.62 -3.60
CA LYS A 59 5.15 17.63 -4.49
C LYS A 59 5.92 18.71 -3.73
N LYS A 60 5.44 19.14 -2.56
CA LYS A 60 6.07 20.18 -1.73
C LYS A 60 7.17 19.61 -0.83
N SER A 61 6.95 18.39 -0.33
CA SER A 61 7.79 17.70 0.65
C SER A 61 7.94 16.23 0.21
N PRO A 62 8.81 15.93 -0.77
CA PRO A 62 8.94 14.58 -1.35
C PRO A 62 9.37 13.48 -0.37
N LYS A 63 9.87 13.88 0.80
CA LYS A 63 10.33 13.00 1.88
C LYS A 63 9.36 12.91 3.05
N ASP A 64 8.17 13.49 2.92
CA ASP A 64 7.14 13.35 3.96
C ASP A 64 6.77 11.88 4.12
N THR A 65 7.26 11.28 5.21
CA THR A 65 7.17 9.84 5.45
C THR A 65 5.72 9.39 5.65
N THR A 66 4.88 10.23 6.23
CA THR A 66 3.45 9.95 6.39
C THR A 66 2.77 9.91 5.03
N ALA A 67 3.00 10.92 4.19
CA ALA A 67 2.41 10.97 2.87
C ALA A 67 2.89 9.80 2.00
N LEU A 68 4.18 9.45 2.07
CA LEU A 68 4.75 8.29 1.39
C LEU A 68 4.10 6.97 1.84
N LEU A 69 3.93 6.77 3.15
CA LEU A 69 3.29 5.57 3.70
C LEU A 69 1.86 5.42 3.20
N TYR A 70 1.03 6.46 3.35
CA TYR A 70 -0.37 6.38 2.97
C TYR A 70 -0.57 6.31 1.46
N ARG A 71 0.26 7.01 0.69
CA ARG A 71 0.17 6.95 -0.78
C ARG A 71 0.58 5.58 -1.30
N SER A 72 1.63 4.99 -0.72
CA SER A 72 2.04 3.62 -0.98
C SER A 72 0.94 2.62 -0.61
N LEU A 73 0.29 2.79 0.55
CA LEU A 73 -0.82 1.94 0.98
C LEU A 73 -1.96 1.97 -0.03
N LEU A 74 -2.36 3.15 -0.52
CA LEU A 74 -3.43 3.28 -1.51
C LEU A 74 -3.06 2.60 -2.83
N TYR A 75 -1.82 2.77 -3.32
CA TYR A 75 -1.35 2.02 -4.49
C TYR A 75 -1.43 0.52 -4.25
N TYR A 76 -0.95 0.02 -3.11
CA TYR A 76 -1.06 -1.39 -2.75
C TYR A 76 -2.52 -1.88 -2.68
N SER A 77 -3.41 -1.17 -1.99
CA SER A 77 -4.78 -1.60 -1.74
C SER A 77 -5.60 -1.78 -3.03
N TYR A 78 -5.38 -0.95 -4.04
CA TYR A 78 -6.03 -1.08 -5.35
C TYR A 78 -5.35 -2.07 -6.30
N ASN A 79 -4.16 -2.58 -5.95
CA ASN A 79 -3.33 -3.41 -6.83
C ASN A 79 -2.87 -4.72 -6.17
N GLN A 80 -3.42 -5.08 -5.02
CA GLN A 80 -3.23 -6.39 -4.38
C GLN A 80 -3.98 -7.50 -5.15
N MET A 81 -3.61 -8.77 -4.94
CA MET A 81 -4.22 -9.92 -5.61
C MET A 81 -5.76 -9.93 -5.52
N LEU A 82 -6.33 -9.56 -4.38
CA LEU A 82 -7.79 -9.50 -4.21
C LEU A 82 -8.47 -8.43 -5.10
N ALA A 83 -7.77 -7.34 -5.42
CA ALA A 83 -8.27 -6.28 -6.29
C ALA A 83 -8.00 -6.57 -7.78
N ALA A 84 -6.87 -7.22 -8.07
CA ALA A 84 -6.39 -7.54 -9.40
C ALA A 84 -5.90 -9.01 -9.43
N PRO A 85 -6.80 -10.00 -9.59
CA PRO A 85 -6.47 -11.42 -9.43
C PRO A 85 -5.58 -11.99 -10.54
N ALA A 86 -5.63 -11.43 -11.75
CA ALA A 86 -4.75 -11.84 -12.82
C ALA A 86 -3.36 -11.22 -12.63
N GLN A 87 -2.30 -12.02 -12.79
CA GLN A 87 -0.90 -11.58 -12.62
C GLN A 87 -0.56 -10.39 -13.53
N ARG A 88 -1.14 -10.33 -14.73
CA ARG A 88 -0.90 -9.30 -15.75
C ARG A 88 -1.98 -8.22 -15.87
N THR A 89 -2.69 -7.93 -14.79
CA THR A 89 -3.66 -6.83 -14.82
C THR A 89 -2.95 -5.51 -15.20
N LYS A 90 -3.46 -4.81 -16.22
CA LYS A 90 -2.81 -3.62 -16.79
C LYS A 90 -2.63 -2.53 -15.73
N GLY A 91 -1.44 -1.94 -15.65
CA GLY A 91 -1.11 -0.87 -14.71
C GLY A 91 -0.76 -1.35 -13.29
N THR A 92 -1.02 -2.62 -12.97
CA THR A 92 -0.83 -3.15 -11.62
C THR A 92 0.64 -3.26 -11.23
N LEU A 93 1.51 -3.69 -12.15
CA LEU A 93 2.94 -3.78 -11.90
C LEU A 93 3.57 -2.40 -11.70
N GLU A 94 3.17 -1.43 -12.54
CA GLU A 94 3.63 -0.05 -12.48
C GLU A 94 3.22 0.59 -11.15
N ASN A 95 1.94 0.45 -10.77
CA ASN A 95 1.43 0.97 -9.50
C ASN A 95 2.12 0.33 -8.28
N LEU A 96 2.35 -0.99 -8.29
CA LEU A 96 3.07 -1.67 -7.20
C LEU A 96 4.54 -1.26 -7.14
N THR A 97 5.17 -0.96 -8.28
CA THR A 97 6.53 -0.42 -8.34
C THR A 97 6.60 0.95 -7.69
N ILE A 98 5.63 1.83 -8.00
CA ILE A 98 5.51 3.14 -7.34
C ILE A 98 5.30 2.96 -5.82
N ALA A 99 4.41 2.06 -5.41
CA ALA A 99 4.19 1.76 -4.00
C ALA A 99 5.47 1.33 -3.29
N LYS A 100 6.24 0.42 -3.93
CA LYS A 100 7.53 -0.07 -3.45
C LYS A 100 8.53 1.07 -3.29
N ASP A 101 8.69 1.93 -4.28
CA ASP A 101 9.65 3.03 -4.21
C ASP A 101 9.27 4.04 -3.12
N MET A 102 7.97 4.33 -2.96
CA MET A 102 7.48 5.21 -1.88
C MET A 102 7.73 4.63 -0.49
N ILE A 103 7.46 3.35 -0.26
CA ILE A 103 7.64 2.74 1.07
C ILE A 103 9.11 2.57 1.42
N GLU A 104 9.96 2.25 0.45
CA GLU A 104 11.41 2.21 0.65
C GLU A 104 11.96 3.59 0.98
N LEU A 105 11.47 4.65 0.33
CA LEU A 105 11.85 6.01 0.66
C LEU A 105 11.39 6.39 2.08
N ALA A 106 10.16 6.06 2.47
CA ALA A 106 9.68 6.31 3.83
C ALA A 106 10.55 5.63 4.90
N ILE A 107 10.97 4.39 4.65
CA ILE A 107 11.84 3.63 5.55
C ILE A 107 13.26 4.22 5.57
N LYS A 108 13.80 4.62 4.42
CA LYS A 108 15.10 5.29 4.31
C LYS A 108 15.14 6.60 5.10
N GLU A 109 14.04 7.36 5.06
CA GLU A 109 13.85 8.60 5.82
C GLU A 109 13.38 8.33 7.27
N LYS A 110 13.55 7.09 7.76
CA LYS A 110 13.39 6.67 9.16
C LYS A 110 11.98 6.90 9.73
N ILE A 111 10.94 6.58 8.95
CA ILE A 111 9.57 6.56 9.47
C ILE A 111 9.47 5.73 10.76
N LEU A 112 8.82 6.31 11.78
CA LEU A 112 8.66 5.66 13.09
C LEU A 112 7.50 4.64 13.12
N ASP A 113 6.57 4.77 12.19
CA ASP A 113 5.40 3.91 12.07
C ASP A 113 5.81 2.48 11.67
N SER A 114 5.66 1.54 12.59
CA SER A 114 6.01 0.12 12.37
C SER A 114 5.20 -0.52 11.24
N ARG A 115 4.00 0.00 10.94
CA ARG A 115 3.15 -0.47 9.84
C ARG A 115 3.84 -0.32 8.49
N ALA A 116 4.80 0.59 8.35
CA ALA A 116 5.56 0.76 7.12
C ALA A 116 6.37 -0.49 6.76
N LYS A 117 6.96 -1.16 7.76
CA LYS A 117 7.72 -2.41 7.55
C LYS A 117 6.80 -3.54 7.11
N LEU A 118 5.60 -3.61 7.68
CA LEU A 118 4.57 -4.57 7.27
C LEU A 118 4.13 -4.32 5.83
N LEU A 119 3.81 -3.07 5.49
CA LEU A 119 3.41 -2.69 4.13
C LEU A 119 4.51 -2.99 3.11
N ARG A 120 5.79 -2.75 3.45
CA ARG A 120 6.92 -3.14 2.61
C ARG A 120 6.90 -4.64 2.31
N ALA A 121 6.80 -5.49 3.33
CA ALA A 121 6.74 -6.95 3.13
C ALA A 121 5.55 -7.36 2.25
N GLN A 122 4.38 -6.74 2.43
CA GLN A 122 3.19 -6.98 1.62
C GLN A 122 3.38 -6.60 0.15
N ILE A 123 3.93 -5.42 -0.14
CA ILE A 123 4.16 -4.95 -1.51
C ILE A 123 5.14 -5.87 -2.25
N TYR A 124 6.23 -6.30 -1.60
CA TYR A 124 7.18 -7.23 -2.21
C TYR A 124 6.56 -8.60 -2.47
N SER A 125 5.69 -9.08 -1.57
CA SER A 125 4.95 -10.32 -1.79
C SER A 125 4.00 -10.22 -2.99
N GLU A 126 3.29 -9.09 -3.14
CA GLU A 126 2.44 -8.83 -4.31
C GLU A 126 3.24 -8.69 -5.60
N LEU A 127 4.40 -8.01 -5.57
CA LEU A 127 5.30 -7.94 -6.72
C LEU A 127 5.76 -9.34 -7.14
N CYS A 128 6.10 -10.21 -6.17
CA CYS A 128 6.44 -11.61 -6.44
C CYS A 128 5.27 -12.35 -7.13
N PHE A 129 4.04 -12.15 -6.66
CA PHE A 129 2.84 -12.69 -7.29
C PHE A 129 2.67 -12.23 -8.76
N ARG A 130 3.02 -10.97 -9.09
CA ARG A 130 2.95 -10.48 -10.50
C ARG A 130 3.88 -11.21 -11.48
N PHE A 131 4.89 -11.92 -10.98
CA PHE A 131 5.82 -12.71 -11.78
C PHE A 131 5.64 -14.22 -11.60
N SER A 132 4.55 -14.69 -10.97
CA SER A 132 4.37 -16.11 -10.65
C SER A 132 3.61 -16.92 -11.72
N GLY A 133 3.13 -16.28 -12.78
CA GLY A 133 2.41 -16.94 -13.87
C GLY A 133 3.35 -17.59 -14.90
N ASP A 134 2.96 -18.73 -15.47
CA ASP A 134 3.64 -19.27 -16.64
C ASP A 134 3.26 -18.46 -17.88
N GLU A 135 4.27 -17.79 -18.43
CA GLU A 135 4.17 -16.90 -19.57
C GLU A 135 5.19 -17.27 -20.66
N SER A 136 5.69 -18.51 -20.62
CA SER A 136 6.62 -19.06 -21.63
C SER A 136 6.07 -19.01 -23.05
N TRP A 137 4.74 -19.09 -23.20
CA TRP A 137 4.03 -18.95 -24.47
C TRP A 137 4.02 -17.51 -25.02
N MET A 138 4.28 -16.51 -24.17
CA MET A 138 4.21 -15.09 -24.55
C MET A 138 5.59 -14.44 -24.67
N PHE A 139 6.57 -14.89 -23.88
CA PHE A 139 7.85 -14.23 -23.74
C PHE A 139 8.99 -15.06 -24.29
N SER A 140 10.02 -14.38 -24.80
CA SER A 140 11.27 -15.02 -25.19
C SER A 140 12.00 -15.60 -23.98
N ALA A 141 12.92 -16.53 -24.22
CA ALA A 141 13.75 -17.13 -23.16
C ALA A 141 14.51 -16.07 -22.33
N THR A 142 15.03 -15.02 -22.99
CA THR A 142 15.70 -13.90 -22.30
C THR A 142 14.74 -13.14 -21.39
N GLN A 143 13.52 -12.86 -21.86
CA GLN A 143 12.51 -12.19 -21.05
C GLN A 143 12.07 -13.06 -19.86
N ILE A 144 11.90 -14.37 -20.07
CA ILE A 144 11.61 -15.32 -18.99
C ILE A 144 12.73 -15.33 -17.95
N ALA A 145 14.00 -15.33 -18.37
CA ALA A 145 15.13 -15.26 -17.45
C ALA A 145 15.11 -13.96 -16.60
N SER A 146 14.83 -12.80 -17.22
CA SER A 146 14.68 -11.54 -16.50
C SER A 146 13.53 -11.56 -15.50
N ARG A 147 12.38 -12.13 -15.89
CA ARG A 147 11.20 -12.27 -15.01
C ARG A 147 11.46 -13.21 -13.85
N LYS A 148 12.12 -14.34 -14.08
CA LYS A 148 12.56 -15.27 -13.03
C LYS A 148 13.52 -14.60 -12.05
N LYS A 149 14.44 -13.77 -12.53
CA LYS A 149 15.33 -12.97 -11.67
C LYS A 149 14.53 -12.02 -10.78
N LEU A 150 13.61 -11.25 -11.35
CA LEU A 150 12.74 -10.32 -10.59
C LEU A 150 11.90 -11.06 -9.55
N PHE A 151 11.28 -12.17 -9.93
CA PHE A 151 10.53 -13.04 -9.02
C PHE A 151 11.37 -13.44 -7.80
N ASN A 152 12.57 -13.97 -8.04
CA ASN A 152 13.46 -14.44 -6.97
C ASN A 152 13.93 -13.29 -6.07
N THR A 153 14.25 -12.13 -6.66
CA THR A 153 14.61 -10.93 -5.90
C THR A 153 13.47 -10.49 -4.98
N TYR A 154 12.24 -10.40 -5.49
CA TYR A 154 11.10 -9.99 -4.68
C TYR A 154 10.72 -11.03 -3.62
N LYS A 155 10.79 -12.33 -3.95
CA LYS A 155 10.59 -13.44 -3.00
C LYS A 155 11.56 -13.34 -1.82
N LEU A 156 12.85 -13.20 -2.11
CA LEU A 156 13.89 -13.12 -1.09
C LEU A 156 13.69 -11.90 -0.19
N ALA A 157 13.41 -10.73 -0.78
CA ALA A 157 13.16 -9.51 -0.02
C ALA A 157 11.89 -9.60 0.84
N ALA A 158 10.76 -10.06 0.28
CA ALA A 158 9.51 -10.25 1.03
C ALA A 158 9.71 -11.16 2.25
N ASN A 159 10.34 -12.31 2.04
CA ASN A 159 10.58 -13.28 3.10
C ASN A 159 11.52 -12.73 4.17
N LYS A 160 12.60 -12.05 3.78
CA LYS A 160 13.50 -11.36 4.71
C LYS A 160 12.74 -10.33 5.55
N TYR A 161 11.85 -9.55 4.96
CA TYR A 161 11.09 -8.54 5.70
C TYR A 161 10.06 -9.15 6.66
N TYR A 162 9.44 -10.27 6.30
CA TYR A 162 8.60 -11.01 7.25
C TYR A 162 9.41 -11.62 8.40
N ASP A 163 10.64 -12.10 8.13
CA ASP A 163 11.54 -12.58 9.18
C ASP A 163 11.95 -11.43 10.12
N GLU A 164 12.28 -10.24 9.59
CA GLU A 164 12.56 -9.04 10.39
C GLU A 164 11.37 -8.63 11.28
N LEU A 165 10.13 -8.75 10.77
CA LEU A 165 8.92 -8.50 11.55
C LEU A 165 8.75 -9.52 12.67
N GLY A 166 8.96 -10.81 12.41
CA GLY A 166 8.90 -11.85 13.43
C GLY A 166 9.98 -11.74 14.51
N ILE A 167 11.16 -11.19 14.18
CA ILE A 167 12.20 -10.88 15.17
C ILE A 167 11.77 -9.70 16.05
N ALA A 168 11.17 -8.66 15.45
CA ALA A 168 10.73 -7.46 16.17
C ALA A 168 9.49 -7.71 17.05
N ASP A 169 8.60 -8.60 16.63
CA ASP A 169 7.35 -8.96 17.31
C ASP A 169 7.28 -10.48 17.49
N LYS A 170 8.08 -10.97 18.45
CA LYS A 170 8.28 -12.40 18.70
C LYS A 170 7.00 -13.16 19.04
N ASN A 171 6.04 -12.48 19.67
CA ASN A 171 4.75 -13.08 20.04
C ASN A 171 3.91 -13.47 18.83
N HIS A 172 4.17 -12.87 17.66
CA HIS A 172 3.47 -13.14 16.42
C HIS A 172 4.37 -13.64 15.28
N ALA A 173 5.57 -14.15 15.63
CA ALA A 173 6.56 -14.60 14.66
C ALA A 173 6.02 -15.70 13.73
N TYR A 174 5.18 -16.59 14.26
CA TYR A 174 4.56 -17.67 13.49
C TYR A 174 3.65 -17.14 12.39
N GLU A 175 2.88 -16.10 12.67
CA GLU A 175 1.93 -15.53 11.73
C GLU A 175 2.60 -14.73 10.63
N TYR A 176 3.71 -14.04 10.92
CA TYR A 176 4.58 -13.48 9.88
C TYR A 176 5.20 -14.58 9.02
N SER A 177 5.65 -15.69 9.62
CA SER A 177 6.19 -16.84 8.87
C SER A 177 5.18 -17.41 7.87
N LYS A 178 3.90 -17.48 8.24
CA LYS A 178 2.81 -17.89 7.34
C LYS A 178 2.60 -16.97 6.14
N LYS A 179 3.11 -15.73 6.17
CA LYS A 179 3.01 -14.77 5.06
C LYS A 179 4.15 -14.89 4.04
N LYS A 180 5.17 -15.69 4.35
CA LYS A 180 6.30 -15.91 3.46
C LYS A 180 5.85 -16.57 2.16
N VAL A 181 6.47 -16.16 1.06
CA VAL A 181 6.29 -16.74 -0.26
C VAL A 181 7.06 -18.05 -0.32
N ASN A 182 6.33 -19.16 -0.39
CA ASN A 182 6.91 -20.52 -0.39
C ASN A 182 6.84 -21.22 -1.76
N TYR A 183 6.08 -20.68 -2.72
CA TYR A 183 6.01 -21.21 -4.08
C TYR A 183 7.23 -20.76 -4.91
N ASN A 184 7.53 -21.52 -5.97
CA ASN A 184 8.64 -21.25 -6.89
C ASN A 184 8.13 -20.63 -8.19
N TYR A 185 9.06 -20.08 -8.97
CA TYR A 185 8.77 -19.67 -10.33
C TYR A 185 8.31 -20.89 -11.14
N PRO A 186 7.26 -20.81 -11.98
CA PRO A 186 6.59 -21.96 -12.59
C PRO A 186 7.37 -22.68 -13.70
N LEU A 187 8.65 -22.34 -13.91
CA LEU A 187 9.54 -22.87 -14.95
C LEU A 187 10.91 -23.26 -14.37
#